data_AF-A0A9D6M133-F1
#
_entry.id   AF-A0A9D6M133-F1
#
_cell.length_a   1.000
_cell.length_b   1.000
_cell.length_c   1.000
_cell.angle_alpha   90.00
_cell.angle_beta   90.00
_cell.angle_gamma   90.00
#
_symmetry.space_group_name_H-M   'P 1'
#
loop_
_entity.id
_entity.type
_entity.pdbx_description
1 polymer ?
#
loop_
_entity_poly.entity_id
_entity_poly.type
_entity_poly.pdbx_seq_one_letter_code
_entity_poly.pdbx_strand_id
1 'polypeptide(L)'
;MPQETLRQFQPRHEFFIGLDSDGCVFDSMEIKHKECFAPVFIKHWKLQSISKYARAAWEFVNLYSVWRGANRFPALVKVLDLLREWPEPMRRGVRIPDLTPLREFIHSGVPQGNPALEDCVRRTNDPLLALTLEWSKAVNRAIAELVEGVPPFPGVRECLAKLAPRADLAVISGTPGEALVREWQEHQIDHYAAVIAGQEMGTKKEHLEIMAKGKYPPGRTLMIGDAPGDLKAARANGFLFFPVNPGHEEECWQRLRDEGLDRFFAGSFAGPYEQKLVEEFEKLLPEIPPWKQRAEPQP
;
A
#
# COMPACT_ATOMS: atom_id res chain seq x y z
N MET A 1 -20.32 5.65 13.41
CA MET A 1 -18.91 6.16 13.34
C MET A 1 -18.14 5.39 12.26
N PRO A 2 -17.07 5.93 11.65
CA PRO A 2 -16.37 5.24 10.54
C PRO A 2 -15.89 3.81 10.87
N GLN A 3 -15.54 3.54 12.13
CA GLN A 3 -15.08 2.22 12.60
C GLN A 3 -16.19 1.27 13.09
N GLU A 4 -17.45 1.69 13.02
CA GLU A 4 -18.56 0.95 13.64
C GLU A 4 -18.72 -0.46 13.06
N THR A 5 -18.64 -0.59 11.73
CA THR A 5 -18.68 -1.88 11.04
C THR A 5 -17.56 -2.81 11.51
N LEU A 6 -16.35 -2.29 11.75
CA LEU A 6 -15.22 -3.09 12.27
C LEU A 6 -15.51 -3.64 13.67
N ARG A 7 -16.13 -2.82 14.53
CA ARG A 7 -16.43 -3.20 15.92
C ARG A 7 -17.61 -4.16 16.03
N GLN A 8 -18.58 -4.05 15.12
CA GLN A 8 -19.74 -4.92 15.05
C GLN A 8 -19.41 -6.29 14.44
N PHE A 9 -18.26 -6.43 13.77
CA PHE A 9 -17.80 -7.71 13.23
C PHE A 9 -17.71 -8.78 14.33
N GLN A 10 -18.41 -9.89 14.09
CA GLN A 10 -18.42 -11.10 14.92
C GLN A 10 -17.83 -12.27 14.12
N PRO A 11 -16.89 -13.03 14.70
CA PRO A 11 -16.36 -14.23 14.07
C PRO A 11 -17.46 -15.22 13.69
N ARG A 12 -17.37 -15.76 12.48
CA ARG A 12 -18.23 -16.87 12.01
C ARG A 12 -17.43 -18.13 11.73
N HIS A 13 -16.11 -18.01 11.62
CA HIS A 13 -15.20 -19.11 11.36
C HIS A 13 -14.10 -19.17 12.42
N GLU A 14 -13.33 -20.27 12.38
CA GLU A 14 -12.21 -20.49 13.30
C GLU A 14 -10.94 -19.70 12.92
N PHE A 15 -10.88 -19.19 11.70
CA PHE A 15 -9.74 -18.48 11.13
C PHE A 15 -10.16 -17.09 10.65
N PHE A 16 -9.20 -16.16 10.65
CA PHE A 16 -9.36 -14.82 10.09
C PHE A 16 -8.25 -14.53 9.09
N ILE A 17 -8.61 -13.90 7.98
CA ILE A 17 -7.65 -13.44 6.98
C ILE A 17 -7.96 -12.00 6.58
N GLY A 18 -6.99 -11.11 6.84
CA GLY A 18 -6.96 -9.78 6.25
C GLY A 18 -6.28 -9.83 4.88
N LEU A 19 -6.84 -9.16 3.89
CA LEU A 19 -6.27 -9.04 2.55
C LEU A 19 -6.09 -7.57 2.22
N ASP A 20 -4.88 -7.16 1.82
CA ASP A 20 -4.77 -5.90 1.09
C ASP A 20 -5.41 -6.01 -0.30
N SER A 21 -5.77 -4.88 -0.89
CA SER A 21 -6.44 -4.81 -2.18
C SER A 21 -5.47 -4.47 -3.30
N ASP A 22 -4.90 -3.27 -3.27
CA ASP A 22 -4.06 -2.74 -4.34
C ASP A 22 -2.68 -3.38 -4.32
N GLY A 23 -2.23 -3.99 -5.42
CA GLY A 23 -0.94 -4.68 -5.49
C GLY A 23 -0.92 -6.06 -4.83
N CYS A 24 -2.04 -6.47 -4.22
CA CYS A 24 -2.22 -7.76 -3.57
C CYS A 24 -3.31 -8.57 -4.29
N VAL A 25 -4.55 -8.10 -4.29
CA VAL A 25 -5.69 -8.73 -5.00
C VAL A 25 -5.74 -8.26 -6.45
N PHE A 26 -5.46 -6.98 -6.71
CA PHE A 26 -5.53 -6.36 -8.03
C PHE A 26 -4.18 -5.80 -8.48
N ASP A 27 -3.89 -5.87 -9.78
CA ASP A 27 -2.75 -5.21 -10.42
C ASP A 27 -2.98 -3.70 -10.65
N SER A 28 -3.57 -3.05 -9.66
CA SER A 28 -3.98 -1.65 -9.74
C SER A 28 -2.84 -0.69 -9.42
N MET A 29 -1.82 -1.15 -8.66
CA MET A 29 -0.71 -0.28 -8.24
C MET A 29 0.14 0.20 -9.42
N GLU A 30 0.40 -0.67 -10.39
CA GLU A 30 1.20 -0.32 -11.57
C GLU A 30 0.55 0.83 -12.35
N ILE A 31 -0.70 0.68 -12.76
CA ILE A 31 -1.43 1.72 -13.50
C ILE A 31 -1.66 2.98 -12.66
N LYS A 32 -2.03 2.85 -11.37
CA LYS A 32 -2.22 3.99 -10.47
C LYS A 32 -0.92 4.79 -10.39
N HIS A 33 0.22 4.16 -10.13
CA HIS A 33 1.47 4.88 -9.94
C HIS A 33 2.10 5.39 -11.24
N LYS A 34 2.14 4.58 -12.29
CA LYS A 34 2.80 4.93 -13.57
C LYS A 34 1.98 5.89 -14.41
N GLU A 35 0.65 5.78 -14.42
CA GLU A 35 -0.21 6.56 -15.30
C GLU A 35 -0.97 7.68 -14.60
N CYS A 36 -1.17 7.59 -13.28
CA CYS A 36 -1.84 8.67 -12.51
C CYS A 36 -0.84 9.46 -11.66
N PHE A 37 -0.18 8.83 -10.70
CA PHE A 37 0.67 9.56 -9.75
C PHE A 37 1.90 10.19 -10.42
N ALA A 38 2.70 9.43 -11.16
CA ALA A 38 3.94 9.94 -11.74
C ALA A 38 3.72 11.11 -12.72
N PRO A 39 2.75 11.07 -13.66
CA PRO A 39 2.47 12.19 -14.55
C PRO A 39 1.96 13.42 -13.79
N VAL A 40 1.06 13.24 -12.81
CA VAL A 40 0.51 14.34 -12.00
C VAL A 40 1.60 14.95 -11.12
N PHE A 41 2.49 14.13 -10.55
CA PHE A 41 3.70 14.56 -9.82
C PHE A 41 4.60 15.44 -10.69
N ILE A 42 4.99 14.96 -11.89
CA ILE A 42 5.82 15.71 -12.83
C ILE A 42 5.17 17.05 -13.20
N LYS A 43 3.85 17.06 -13.44
CA LYS A 43 3.09 18.27 -13.80
C LYS A 43 3.08 19.33 -12.70
N HIS A 44 2.74 18.94 -11.47
CA HIS A 44 2.52 19.89 -10.37
C HIS A 44 3.84 20.42 -9.81
N TRP A 45 4.86 19.57 -9.70
CA TRP A 45 6.18 19.94 -9.18
C TRP A 45 7.11 20.53 -10.25
N LYS A 46 6.61 20.76 -11.47
CA LYS A 46 7.33 21.39 -12.59
C LYS A 46 8.62 20.65 -12.97
N LEU A 47 8.57 19.32 -12.99
CA LEU A 47 9.72 18.43 -13.20
C LEU A 47 9.89 17.96 -14.65
N GLN A 48 9.25 18.62 -15.62
CA GLN A 48 9.22 18.18 -17.03
C GLN A 48 10.63 18.04 -17.62
N SER A 49 11.56 18.95 -17.30
CA SER A 49 12.94 18.91 -17.80
C SER A 49 13.75 17.71 -17.28
N ILE A 50 13.29 17.07 -16.21
CA ILE A 50 13.88 15.87 -15.59
C ILE A 50 12.89 14.70 -15.56
N SER A 51 11.85 14.69 -16.40
CA SER A 51 10.73 13.75 -16.33
C SER A 51 11.14 12.28 -16.19
N LYS A 52 12.18 11.84 -16.93
CA LYS A 52 12.74 10.48 -16.82
C LYS A 52 13.28 10.15 -15.42
N TYR A 53 13.94 11.10 -14.76
CA TYR A 53 14.51 10.93 -13.42
C TYR A 53 13.40 11.01 -12.36
N ALA A 54 12.46 11.95 -12.53
CA ALA A 54 11.31 12.09 -11.65
C ALA A 54 10.45 10.81 -11.65
N ARG A 55 10.20 10.22 -12.81
CA ARG A 55 9.50 8.94 -12.95
C ARG A 55 10.27 7.79 -12.30
N ALA A 56 11.57 7.65 -12.59
CA ALA A 56 12.40 6.61 -11.98
C ALA A 56 12.45 6.71 -10.44
N ALA A 57 12.58 7.91 -9.89
CA ALA A 57 12.53 8.13 -8.45
C ALA A 57 11.16 7.80 -7.86
N TRP A 58 10.08 8.17 -8.56
CA TRP A 58 8.72 7.87 -8.14
C TRP A 58 8.44 6.37 -8.08
N GLU A 59 8.76 5.64 -9.15
CA GLU A 59 8.56 4.20 -9.26
C GLU A 59 9.41 3.44 -8.23
N PHE A 60 10.68 3.81 -8.06
CA PHE A 60 11.52 3.22 -7.02
C PHE A 60 10.89 3.34 -5.63
N VAL A 61 10.50 4.55 -5.21
CA VAL A 61 9.93 4.77 -3.87
C VAL A 61 8.61 4.03 -3.71
N ASN A 62 7.70 4.14 -4.67
CA ASN A 62 6.33 3.71 -4.45
C ASN A 62 6.04 2.25 -4.86
N LEU A 63 6.83 1.67 -5.75
CA LEU A 63 6.59 0.31 -6.28
C LEU A 63 7.70 -0.68 -5.90
N TYR A 64 8.96 -0.27 -5.89
CA TYR A 64 10.10 -1.21 -5.92
C TYR A 64 11.13 -0.96 -4.81
N SER A 65 10.69 -0.53 -3.63
CA SER A 65 11.57 -0.31 -2.47
C SER A 65 10.85 -0.56 -1.15
N VAL A 66 11.58 -0.46 -0.04
CA VAL A 66 11.01 -0.51 1.33
C VAL A 66 9.91 0.54 1.61
N TRP A 67 9.70 1.49 0.69
CA TRP A 67 8.65 2.52 0.77
C TRP A 67 7.37 2.14 0.00
N ARG A 68 7.32 0.94 -0.62
CA ARG A 68 6.12 0.43 -1.30
C ARG A 68 4.89 0.51 -0.40
N GLY A 69 3.77 0.97 -0.96
CA GLY A 69 2.50 1.13 -0.23
C GLY A 69 2.51 2.20 0.89
N ALA A 70 3.54 3.04 0.97
CA ALA A 70 3.57 4.14 1.94
C ALA A 70 2.49 5.19 1.64
N ASN A 71 2.12 5.97 2.67
CA ASN A 71 1.26 7.13 2.46
C ASN A 71 1.90 8.09 1.44
N ARG A 72 1.04 8.64 0.58
CA ARG A 72 1.46 9.51 -0.54
C ARG A 72 2.27 10.74 -0.12
N PHE A 73 2.07 11.29 1.08
CA PHE A 73 2.80 12.48 1.53
C PHE A 73 4.23 12.16 1.99
N PRO A 74 4.49 11.20 2.90
CA PRO A 74 5.85 10.70 3.15
C PRO A 74 6.56 10.21 1.89
N ALA A 75 5.86 9.49 1.01
CA ALA A 75 6.44 9.01 -0.25
C ALA A 75 6.86 10.18 -1.16
N LEU A 76 6.01 11.21 -1.31
CA LEU A 76 6.34 12.43 -2.06
C LEU A 76 7.61 13.12 -1.54
N VAL A 77 7.71 13.27 -0.21
CA VAL A 77 8.90 13.85 0.43
C VAL A 77 10.14 13.01 0.10
N LYS A 78 10.05 11.68 0.25
CA LYS A 78 11.16 10.78 -0.07
C LYS A 78 11.60 10.87 -1.53
N VAL A 79 10.66 10.92 -2.48
CA VAL A 79 10.96 11.08 -3.91
C VAL A 79 11.71 12.38 -4.17
N LEU A 80 11.22 13.49 -3.62
CA LEU A 80 11.84 14.81 -3.81
C LEU A 80 13.22 14.90 -3.15
N ASP A 81 13.43 14.26 -2.00
CA ASP A 81 14.75 14.16 -1.38
C ASP A 81 15.73 13.36 -2.24
N LEU A 82 15.31 12.20 -2.76
CA LEU A 82 16.13 11.40 -3.67
C LEU A 82 16.49 12.15 -4.96
N LEU A 83 15.60 12.97 -5.49
CA LEU A 83 15.89 13.82 -6.64
C LEU A 83 16.88 14.93 -6.29
N ARG A 84 16.75 15.56 -5.12
CA ARG A 84 17.67 16.61 -4.63
C ARG A 84 19.10 16.08 -4.50
N GLU A 85 19.23 14.81 -4.11
CA GLU A 85 20.50 14.11 -3.93
C GLU A 85 21.06 13.49 -5.23
N TRP A 86 20.35 13.60 -6.36
CA TRP A 86 20.78 13.02 -7.65
C TRP A 86 21.44 14.09 -8.55
N PRO A 87 22.76 14.07 -8.76
CA PRO A 87 23.46 15.16 -9.45
C PRO A 87 23.01 15.40 -10.91
N GLU A 88 22.75 14.34 -11.67
CA GLU A 88 22.40 14.39 -13.09
C GLU A 88 21.12 15.20 -13.38
N PRO A 89 19.98 14.96 -12.72
CA PRO A 89 18.80 15.81 -12.88
C PRO A 89 19.03 17.22 -12.33
N MET A 90 19.75 17.39 -11.21
CA MET A 90 19.94 18.72 -10.60
C MET A 90 20.80 19.65 -11.46
N ARG A 91 21.74 19.12 -12.26
CA ARG A 91 22.48 19.91 -13.27
C ARG A 91 21.60 20.52 -14.36
N ARG A 92 20.34 20.12 -14.47
CA ARG A 92 19.36 20.72 -15.40
C ARG A 92 18.66 21.97 -14.84
N GLY A 93 19.05 22.43 -13.65
CA GLY A 93 18.55 23.68 -13.08
C GLY A 93 17.15 23.60 -12.46
N VAL A 94 16.63 22.39 -12.23
CA VAL A 94 15.37 22.21 -11.49
C VAL A 94 15.53 22.65 -10.05
N ARG A 95 14.52 23.31 -9.50
CA ARG A 95 14.47 23.71 -8.09
C ARG A 95 13.39 22.90 -7.38
N ILE A 96 13.82 22.16 -6.36
CA ILE A 96 12.91 21.50 -5.44
C ILE A 96 12.73 22.45 -4.24
N PRO A 97 11.50 22.84 -3.88
CA PRO A 97 11.27 23.78 -2.78
C PRO A 97 11.69 23.16 -1.44
N ASP A 98 11.76 24.01 -0.41
CA ASP A 98 11.88 23.53 0.96
C ASP A 98 10.63 22.73 1.32
N LEU A 99 10.82 21.56 1.94
CA LEU A 99 9.75 20.63 2.30
C LEU A 99 9.41 20.67 3.79
N THR A 100 10.03 21.56 4.55
CA THR A 100 9.82 21.69 6.01
C THR A 100 8.34 21.77 6.39
N PRO A 101 7.48 22.62 5.77
CA PRO A 101 6.06 22.66 6.12
C PRO A 101 5.33 21.32 5.94
N LEU A 102 5.64 20.58 4.86
CA LEU A 102 5.05 19.26 4.61
C LEU A 102 5.55 18.21 5.60
N ARG A 103 6.84 18.27 5.99
CA ARG A 103 7.38 17.40 7.05
C ARG A 103 6.70 17.69 8.38
N GLU A 104 6.52 18.94 8.76
CA GLU A 104 5.82 19.32 9.99
C GLU A 104 4.37 18.79 9.99
N PHE A 105 3.67 18.90 8.86
CA PHE A 105 2.33 18.30 8.70
C PHE A 105 2.36 16.78 8.91
N ILE A 106 3.29 16.06 8.27
CA ILE A 106 3.44 14.60 8.39
C ILE A 106 3.68 14.17 9.86
N HIS A 107 4.46 14.95 10.62
CA HIS A 107 4.80 14.66 12.02
C HIS A 107 3.83 15.27 13.05
N SER A 108 2.80 15.99 12.61
CA SER A 108 1.86 16.68 13.52
C SER A 108 0.91 15.73 14.28
N GLY A 109 0.86 14.44 13.90
CA GLY A 109 -0.02 13.44 14.49
C GLY A 109 -1.47 13.47 13.95
N VAL A 110 -1.81 14.40 13.07
CA VAL A 110 -3.11 14.41 12.38
C VAL A 110 -3.15 13.36 11.26
N PRO A 111 -4.35 12.87 10.87
CA PRO A 111 -4.48 11.94 9.74
C PRO A 111 -3.87 12.49 8.44
N GLN A 112 -3.07 11.68 7.76
CA GLN A 112 -2.35 12.08 6.54
C GLN A 112 -3.23 11.93 5.29
N GLY A 113 -4.35 12.66 5.25
CA GLY A 113 -5.30 12.67 4.13
C GLY A 113 -5.64 14.07 3.65
N ASN A 114 -6.33 14.15 2.50
CA ASN A 114 -6.73 15.43 1.90
C ASN A 114 -7.54 16.34 2.85
N PRO A 115 -8.52 15.83 3.64
CA PRO A 115 -9.28 16.70 4.54
C PRO A 115 -8.42 17.40 5.59
N ALA A 116 -7.51 16.66 6.24
CA ALA A 116 -6.62 17.24 7.25
C ALA A 116 -5.58 18.20 6.64
N LEU A 117 -5.08 17.89 5.43
CA LEU A 117 -4.20 18.79 4.71
C LEU A 117 -4.93 20.08 4.31
N GLU A 118 -6.18 19.99 3.85
CA GLU A 118 -7.03 21.14 3.53
C GLU A 118 -7.29 22.05 4.74
N ASP A 119 -7.59 21.47 5.90
CA ASP A 119 -7.69 22.21 7.16
C ASP A 119 -6.38 22.89 7.53
N CYS A 120 -5.24 22.22 7.32
CA CYS A 120 -3.91 22.78 7.57
C CYS A 120 -3.60 23.96 6.62
N VAL A 121 -3.91 23.81 5.33
CA VAL A 121 -3.77 24.88 4.32
C VAL A 121 -4.61 26.09 4.70
N ARG A 122 -5.89 25.90 5.09
CA ARG A 122 -6.76 27.00 5.51
C ARG A 122 -6.22 27.76 6.72
N ARG A 123 -5.58 27.05 7.66
CA ARG A 123 -5.05 27.65 8.90
C ARG A 123 -3.72 28.38 8.70
N THR A 124 -2.85 27.86 7.85
CA THR A 124 -1.47 28.34 7.69
C THR A 124 -1.30 29.25 6.47
N ASN A 125 -2.16 29.11 5.46
CA ASN A 125 -2.02 29.70 4.14
C ASN A 125 -0.65 29.40 3.49
N ASP A 126 -0.05 28.25 3.84
CA ASP A 126 1.27 27.86 3.35
C ASP A 126 1.20 27.43 1.86
N PRO A 127 2.02 28.03 0.97
CA PRO A 127 1.95 27.76 -0.46
C PRO A 127 2.43 26.35 -0.86
N LEU A 128 3.35 25.75 -0.10
CA LEU A 128 3.80 24.38 -0.35
C LEU A 128 2.70 23.37 0.01
N LEU A 129 2.03 23.58 1.14
CA LEU A 129 0.90 22.74 1.54
C LEU A 129 -0.27 22.86 0.56
N ALA A 130 -0.54 24.07 0.07
CA ALA A 130 -1.55 24.30 -0.97
C ALA A 130 -1.19 23.56 -2.28
N LEU A 131 0.06 23.65 -2.74
CA LEU A 131 0.54 22.89 -3.90
C LEU A 131 0.39 21.38 -3.70
N THR A 132 0.74 20.89 -2.51
CA THR A 132 0.64 19.47 -2.16
C THR A 132 -0.82 18.99 -2.16
N LEU A 133 -1.74 19.81 -1.64
CA LEU A 133 -3.17 19.52 -1.68
C LEU A 133 -3.70 19.44 -3.10
N GLU A 134 -3.35 20.41 -3.95
CA GLU A 134 -3.74 20.43 -5.36
C GLU A 134 -3.22 19.22 -6.12
N TRP A 135 -1.94 18.86 -5.92
CA TRP A 135 -1.36 17.64 -6.46
C TRP A 135 -2.13 16.40 -6.01
N SER A 136 -2.42 16.27 -4.72
CA SER A 136 -3.09 15.09 -4.17
C SER A 136 -4.54 14.96 -4.65
N LYS A 137 -5.28 16.08 -4.76
CA LYS A 137 -6.63 16.12 -5.34
C LYS A 137 -6.58 15.80 -6.84
N ALA A 138 -5.56 16.26 -7.57
CA ALA A 138 -5.37 15.95 -8.99
C ALA A 138 -5.07 14.47 -9.24
N VAL A 139 -4.32 13.81 -8.36
CA VAL A 139 -4.10 12.36 -8.43
C VAL A 139 -5.43 11.62 -8.30
N ASN A 140 -6.26 11.98 -7.31
CA ASN A 140 -7.56 11.31 -7.13
C ASN A 140 -8.45 11.44 -8.38
N ARG A 141 -8.44 12.61 -9.03
CA ARG A 141 -9.17 12.81 -10.31
C ARG A 141 -8.60 11.91 -11.41
N ALA A 142 -7.28 11.87 -11.59
CA ALA A 142 -6.65 11.02 -12.60
C ALA A 142 -6.97 9.53 -12.40
N ILE A 143 -6.95 9.05 -11.15
CA ILE A 143 -7.32 7.65 -10.84
C ILE A 143 -8.78 7.40 -11.20
N ALA A 144 -9.69 8.31 -10.81
CA ALA A 144 -11.13 8.16 -11.09
C ALA A 144 -11.46 8.22 -12.60
N GLU A 145 -10.67 8.96 -13.38
CA GLU A 145 -10.86 9.11 -14.82
C GLU A 145 -10.22 7.98 -15.64
N LEU A 146 -9.13 7.38 -15.16
CA LEU A 146 -8.29 6.47 -15.96
C LEU A 146 -8.35 5.00 -15.54
N VAL A 147 -8.56 4.71 -14.25
CA VAL A 147 -8.41 3.36 -13.70
C VAL A 147 -9.76 2.67 -13.56
N GLU A 148 -10.04 1.75 -14.48
CA GLU A 148 -11.24 0.91 -14.52
C GLU A 148 -10.89 -0.46 -15.15
N GLY A 149 -11.69 -1.50 -14.87
CA GLY A 149 -11.56 -2.79 -15.54
C GLY A 149 -10.30 -3.60 -15.21
N VAL A 150 -9.64 -3.33 -14.08
CA VAL A 150 -8.43 -4.06 -13.65
C VAL A 150 -8.82 -5.34 -12.91
N PRO A 151 -8.72 -6.53 -13.54
CA PRO A 151 -9.17 -7.76 -12.90
C PRO A 151 -8.28 -8.15 -11.71
N PRO A 152 -8.78 -9.00 -10.79
CA PRO A 152 -7.92 -9.63 -9.80
C PRO A 152 -6.82 -10.45 -10.47
N PHE A 153 -5.66 -10.59 -9.80
CA PHE A 153 -4.60 -11.46 -10.29
C PHE A 153 -5.11 -12.90 -10.53
N PRO A 154 -4.59 -13.61 -11.54
CA PRO A 154 -4.80 -15.04 -11.70
C PRO A 154 -4.59 -15.82 -10.40
N GLY A 155 -5.52 -16.73 -10.07
CA GLY A 155 -5.47 -17.53 -8.84
C GLY A 155 -6.16 -16.90 -7.63
N VAL A 156 -6.44 -15.59 -7.64
CA VAL A 156 -7.12 -14.91 -6.52
C VAL A 156 -8.51 -15.48 -6.27
N ARG A 157 -9.32 -15.63 -7.33
CA ARG A 157 -10.72 -16.09 -7.19
C ARG A 157 -10.78 -17.51 -6.63
N GLU A 158 -9.89 -18.37 -7.10
CA GLU A 158 -9.75 -19.75 -6.63
C GLU A 158 -9.32 -19.79 -5.16
N CYS A 159 -8.39 -18.92 -4.77
CA CYS A 159 -8.00 -18.74 -3.36
C CYS A 159 -9.18 -18.27 -2.51
N LEU A 160 -9.89 -17.21 -2.90
CA LEU A 160 -11.05 -16.69 -2.16
C LEU A 160 -12.13 -17.77 -1.98
N ALA A 161 -12.42 -18.54 -3.04
CA ALA A 161 -13.36 -19.66 -2.97
C ALA A 161 -12.90 -20.77 -2.00
N LYS A 162 -11.59 -21.07 -1.94
CA LYS A 162 -11.01 -22.05 -1.00
C LYS A 162 -11.00 -21.53 0.44
N LEU A 163 -10.87 -20.21 0.62
CA LEU A 163 -10.76 -19.55 1.92
C LEU A 163 -12.10 -19.36 2.62
N ALA A 164 -13.10 -18.87 1.88
CA ALA A 164 -14.38 -18.40 2.44
C ALA A 164 -15.16 -19.42 3.28
N PRO A 165 -15.12 -20.74 3.01
CA PRO A 165 -15.79 -21.72 3.87
C PRO A 165 -15.12 -21.96 5.23
N ARG A 166 -13.90 -21.44 5.44
CA ARG A 166 -13.05 -21.79 6.59
C ARG A 166 -12.53 -20.59 7.37
N ALA A 167 -12.60 -19.39 6.79
CA ALA A 167 -12.07 -18.18 7.38
C ALA A 167 -12.99 -16.99 7.15
N ASP A 168 -13.06 -16.11 8.14
CA ASP A 168 -13.63 -14.78 7.96
C ASP A 168 -12.63 -13.90 7.20
N LEU A 169 -13.06 -13.34 6.07
CA LEU A 169 -12.21 -12.53 5.20
C LEU A 169 -12.53 -11.06 5.36
N ALA A 170 -11.51 -10.21 5.35
CA ALA A 170 -11.67 -8.77 5.41
C ALA A 170 -10.69 -8.08 4.46
N VAL A 171 -11.16 -7.06 3.74
CA VAL A 171 -10.25 -6.17 2.99
C VAL A 171 -9.68 -5.17 3.97
N ILE A 172 -8.35 -5.05 4.02
CA ILE A 172 -7.60 -4.23 4.96
C ILE A 172 -6.69 -3.32 4.14
N SER A 173 -7.16 -2.12 3.79
CA SER A 173 -6.47 -1.28 2.83
C SER A 173 -6.37 0.20 3.22
N GLY A 174 -5.32 0.86 2.72
CA GLY A 174 -5.11 2.31 2.84
C GLY A 174 -5.82 3.11 1.75
N THR A 175 -6.59 2.45 0.89
CA THR A 175 -7.34 3.06 -0.21
C THR A 175 -8.70 3.58 0.29
N PRO A 176 -9.26 4.65 -0.31
CA PRO A 176 -10.62 5.09 0.00
C PRO A 176 -11.64 3.96 -0.06
N GLY A 177 -12.50 3.82 0.96
CA GLY A 177 -13.46 2.73 1.06
C GLY A 177 -14.42 2.63 -0.14
N GLU A 178 -14.84 3.78 -0.69
CA GLU A 178 -15.68 3.83 -1.90
C GLU A 178 -15.00 3.16 -3.11
N ALA A 179 -13.70 3.42 -3.32
CA ALA A 179 -12.95 2.84 -4.42
C ALA A 179 -12.80 1.33 -4.25
N LEU A 180 -12.49 0.87 -3.03
CA LEU A 180 -12.40 -0.56 -2.72
C LEU A 180 -13.72 -1.29 -2.98
N VAL A 181 -14.84 -0.74 -2.50
CA VAL A 181 -16.17 -1.34 -2.71
C VAL A 181 -16.48 -1.44 -4.20
N ARG A 182 -16.22 -0.37 -4.96
CA ARG A 182 -16.44 -0.34 -6.41
C ARG A 182 -15.60 -1.41 -7.13
N GLU A 183 -14.28 -1.45 -6.89
CA GLU A 183 -13.36 -2.39 -7.52
C GLU A 183 -13.73 -3.85 -7.20
N TRP A 184 -14.06 -4.17 -5.95
CA TRP A 184 -14.46 -5.52 -5.55
C TRP A 184 -15.82 -5.94 -6.14
N GLN A 185 -16.78 -5.01 -6.23
CA GLN A 185 -18.10 -5.25 -6.81
C GLN A 185 -18.07 -5.40 -8.34
N GLU A 186 -17.27 -4.58 -9.03
CA GLU A 186 -17.04 -4.66 -10.47
C GLU A 186 -16.62 -6.07 -10.89
N HIS A 187 -15.80 -6.71 -10.05
CA HIS A 187 -15.32 -8.06 -10.26
C HIS A 187 -16.12 -9.14 -9.53
N GLN A 188 -17.22 -8.79 -8.86
CA GLN A 188 -18.13 -9.72 -8.18
C GLN A 188 -17.39 -10.62 -7.16
N ILE A 189 -16.43 -10.05 -6.42
CA ILE A 189 -15.71 -10.76 -5.35
C ILE A 189 -15.95 -10.15 -3.96
N ASP A 190 -16.67 -9.02 -3.89
CA ASP A 190 -17.04 -8.33 -2.66
C ASP A 190 -17.77 -9.23 -1.65
N HIS A 191 -18.61 -10.15 -2.14
CA HIS A 191 -19.35 -11.09 -1.31
C HIS A 191 -18.48 -12.05 -0.48
N TYR A 192 -17.18 -12.20 -0.81
CA TYR A 192 -16.25 -12.97 0.01
C TYR A 192 -15.83 -12.24 1.29
N ALA A 193 -15.77 -10.91 1.25
CA ALA A 193 -15.30 -10.11 2.38
C ALA A 193 -16.46 -9.82 3.35
N ALA A 194 -16.29 -10.20 4.61
CA ALA A 194 -17.21 -9.83 5.68
C ALA A 194 -17.23 -8.31 5.92
N VAL A 195 -16.08 -7.66 5.72
CA VAL A 195 -15.91 -6.20 5.81
C VAL A 195 -14.90 -5.73 4.78
N ILE A 196 -15.19 -4.60 4.13
CA ILE A 196 -14.24 -3.85 3.30
C ILE A 196 -13.79 -2.61 4.08
N ALA A 197 -12.59 -2.64 4.67
CA ALA A 197 -12.05 -1.58 5.51
C ALA A 197 -11.10 -0.67 4.71
N GLY A 198 -11.57 0.53 4.39
CA GLY A 198 -10.76 1.59 3.77
C GLY A 198 -10.12 2.55 4.78
N GLN A 199 -9.35 3.51 4.27
CA GLN A 199 -8.60 4.50 5.05
C GLN A 199 -9.46 5.29 6.06
N GLU A 200 -10.74 5.51 5.77
CA GLU A 200 -11.66 6.27 6.62
C GLU A 200 -11.95 5.54 7.94
N MET A 201 -11.74 4.22 7.96
CA MET A 201 -11.93 3.37 9.14
C MET A 201 -10.66 3.23 9.99
N GLY A 202 -9.58 3.98 9.67
CA GLY A 202 -8.32 3.96 10.41
C GLY A 202 -7.20 3.26 9.66
N THR A 203 -6.12 2.94 10.38
CA THR A 203 -4.93 2.28 9.83
C THR A 203 -5.13 0.77 9.69
N LYS A 204 -4.37 0.13 8.80
CA LYS A 204 -4.36 -1.34 8.65
C LYS A 204 -4.11 -2.06 9.99
N LYS A 205 -3.23 -1.50 10.84
CA LYS A 205 -2.98 -2.02 12.19
C LYS A 205 -4.26 -2.01 13.04
N GLU A 206 -4.98 -0.89 13.06
CA GLU A 206 -6.23 -0.74 13.81
C GLU A 206 -7.34 -1.63 13.26
N HIS A 207 -7.42 -1.79 11.93
CA HIS A 207 -8.40 -2.70 11.32
C HIS A 207 -8.21 -4.13 11.83
N LEU A 208 -6.99 -4.67 11.74
CA LEU A 208 -6.66 -6.02 12.24
C LEU A 208 -6.89 -6.14 13.75
N GLU A 209 -6.51 -5.11 14.51
CA GLU A 209 -6.68 -5.05 15.96
C GLU A 209 -8.16 -5.14 16.36
N ILE A 210 -8.99 -4.26 15.80
CA ILE A 210 -10.42 -4.17 16.13
C ILE A 210 -11.17 -5.43 15.68
N MET A 211 -10.84 -5.94 14.49
CA MET A 211 -11.59 -7.04 13.90
C MET A 211 -11.24 -8.40 14.49
N ALA A 212 -9.95 -8.68 14.76
CA ALA A 212 -9.52 -10.06 14.99
C ALA A 212 -8.62 -10.27 16.21
N LYS A 213 -7.94 -9.24 16.74
CA LYS A 213 -7.08 -9.42 17.92
C LYS A 213 -7.90 -9.84 19.14
N GLY A 214 -7.53 -10.96 19.75
CA GLY A 214 -8.24 -11.55 20.90
C GLY A 214 -9.56 -12.24 20.55
N LYS A 215 -10.00 -12.22 19.28
CA LYS A 215 -11.21 -12.92 18.82
C LYS A 215 -10.92 -14.30 18.20
N TYR A 216 -9.66 -14.55 17.81
CA TYR A 216 -9.21 -15.80 17.21
C TYR A 216 -8.01 -16.38 17.98
N PRO A 217 -7.84 -17.71 18.02
CA PRO A 217 -6.67 -18.35 18.63
C PRO A 217 -5.35 -17.94 17.94
N PRO A 218 -4.22 -17.94 18.67
CA PRO A 218 -2.90 -17.74 18.08
C PRO A 218 -2.63 -18.69 16.91
N GLY A 219 -2.01 -18.18 15.84
CA GLY A 219 -1.71 -18.96 14.64
C GLY A 219 -2.91 -19.17 13.69
N ARG A 220 -4.09 -18.63 14.01
CA ARG A 220 -5.30 -18.69 13.15
C ARG A 220 -5.66 -17.34 12.52
N THR A 221 -4.77 -16.37 12.59
CA THR A 221 -4.91 -15.05 11.96
C THR A 221 -3.79 -14.85 10.95
N LEU A 222 -4.15 -14.46 9.73
CA LEU A 222 -3.23 -14.21 8.63
C LEU A 222 -3.49 -12.84 8.01
N MET A 223 -2.44 -12.14 7.61
CA MET A 223 -2.51 -10.98 6.73
C MET A 223 -1.83 -11.35 5.41
N ILE A 224 -2.52 -11.12 4.30
CA ILE A 224 -1.99 -11.26 2.94
C ILE A 224 -1.81 -9.83 2.40
N GLY A 225 -0.60 -9.48 1.99
CA GLY A 225 -0.31 -8.13 1.49
C GLY A 225 1.04 -8.02 0.78
N ASP A 226 1.24 -6.94 0.06
CA ASP A 226 2.37 -6.73 -0.84
C ASP A 226 3.32 -5.61 -0.39
N ALA A 227 3.00 -4.92 0.72
CA ALA A 227 3.79 -3.79 1.21
C ALA A 227 4.40 -4.07 2.60
N PRO A 228 5.56 -3.44 2.91
CA PRO A 228 6.14 -3.49 4.26
C PRO A 228 5.19 -2.98 5.35
N GLY A 229 4.25 -2.11 5.00
CA GLY A 229 3.19 -1.66 5.91
C GLY A 229 2.27 -2.79 6.39
N ASP A 230 1.98 -3.77 5.52
CA ASP A 230 1.15 -4.93 5.85
C ASP A 230 1.87 -5.87 6.81
N LEU A 231 3.12 -6.19 6.52
CA LEU A 231 3.98 -6.97 7.40
C LEU A 231 4.06 -6.35 8.79
N LYS A 232 4.29 -5.03 8.87
CA LYS A 232 4.32 -4.30 10.15
C LYS A 232 2.97 -4.37 10.88
N ALA A 233 1.85 -4.20 10.17
CA ALA A 233 0.52 -4.29 10.75
C ALA A 233 0.20 -5.71 11.27
N ALA A 234 0.60 -6.74 10.53
CA ALA A 234 0.45 -8.14 10.91
C ALA A 234 1.26 -8.44 12.19
N ARG A 235 2.55 -8.10 12.21
CA ARG A 235 3.43 -8.34 13.37
C ARG A 235 2.99 -7.57 14.61
N ALA A 236 2.54 -6.32 14.46
CA ALA A 236 2.01 -5.53 15.58
C ALA A 236 0.76 -6.16 16.25
N ASN A 237 0.06 -7.04 15.54
CA ASN A 237 -1.11 -7.75 16.03
C ASN A 237 -0.85 -9.24 16.33
N GLY A 238 0.38 -9.73 16.14
CA GLY A 238 0.72 -11.13 16.33
C GLY A 238 0.14 -12.06 15.25
N PHE A 239 -0.13 -11.52 14.05
CA PHE A 239 -0.70 -12.29 12.94
C PHE A 239 0.44 -12.91 12.13
N LEU A 240 0.11 -14.01 11.47
CA LEU A 240 0.95 -14.55 10.41
C LEU A 240 0.90 -13.61 9.20
N PHE A 241 1.91 -13.67 8.35
CA PHE A 241 2.00 -12.86 7.14
C PHE A 241 2.34 -13.73 5.93
N PHE A 242 1.56 -13.55 4.86
CA PHE A 242 1.87 -14.08 3.54
C PHE A 242 2.15 -12.91 2.58
N PRO A 243 3.39 -12.74 2.10
CA PRO A 243 3.72 -11.69 1.14
C PRO A 243 3.21 -12.02 -0.26
N VAL A 244 2.64 -11.03 -0.92
CA VAL A 244 2.46 -11.01 -2.37
C VAL A 244 3.64 -10.24 -2.95
N ASN A 245 4.55 -10.95 -3.60
CA ASN A 245 5.82 -10.40 -4.03
C ASN A 245 5.66 -9.54 -5.30
N PRO A 246 6.17 -8.30 -5.32
CA PRO A 246 6.09 -7.43 -6.49
C PRO A 246 6.77 -8.06 -7.72
N GLY A 247 6.06 -8.12 -8.84
CA GLY A 247 6.51 -8.76 -10.08
C GLY A 247 6.45 -10.29 -10.08
N HIS A 248 5.91 -10.89 -9.01
CA HIS A 248 5.71 -12.34 -8.85
C HIS A 248 4.33 -12.65 -8.24
N GLU A 249 3.34 -11.79 -8.48
CA GLU A 249 2.05 -11.82 -7.80
C GLU A 249 1.28 -13.11 -8.13
N GLU A 250 1.28 -13.53 -9.40
CA GLU A 250 0.61 -14.75 -9.86
C GLU A 250 1.21 -16.01 -9.24
N GLU A 251 2.55 -16.12 -9.19
CA GLU A 251 3.21 -17.24 -8.53
C GLU A 251 2.95 -17.25 -7.02
N CYS A 252 2.81 -16.08 -6.39
CA CYS A 252 2.47 -15.97 -4.98
C CYS A 252 1.05 -16.49 -4.72
N TRP A 253 0.06 -16.11 -5.53
CA TRP A 253 -1.30 -16.61 -5.41
C TRP A 253 -1.40 -18.11 -5.69
N GLN A 254 -0.63 -18.62 -6.66
CA GLN A 254 -0.51 -20.05 -6.90
C GLN A 254 0.07 -20.78 -5.68
N ARG A 255 1.19 -20.29 -5.14
CA ARG A 255 1.85 -20.89 -3.96
C ARG A 255 0.95 -20.86 -2.73
N LEU A 256 0.20 -19.77 -2.53
CA LEU A 256 -0.79 -19.69 -1.47
C LEU A 256 -1.83 -20.80 -1.63
N ARG A 257 -2.43 -20.92 -2.82
CA ARG A 257 -3.46 -21.93 -3.13
C ARG A 257 -2.98 -23.36 -2.91
N ASP A 258 -1.82 -23.67 -3.46
CA ASP A 258 -1.32 -25.04 -3.63
C ASP A 258 -0.56 -25.52 -2.38
N GLU A 259 -0.10 -24.61 -1.51
CA GLU A 259 0.68 -24.95 -0.31
C GLU A 259 0.29 -24.11 0.92
N GLY A 260 0.30 -22.78 0.79
CA GLY A 260 0.22 -21.86 1.94
C GLY A 260 -1.07 -22.03 2.75
N LEU A 261 -2.22 -22.19 2.09
CA LEU A 261 -3.50 -22.37 2.75
C LEU A 261 -3.58 -23.66 3.56
N ASP A 262 -3.07 -24.76 3.02
CA ASP A 262 -3.11 -26.05 3.70
C ASP A 262 -2.22 -26.02 4.95
N ARG A 263 -1.04 -25.37 4.86
CA ARG A 263 -0.18 -25.11 6.02
C ARG A 263 -0.85 -24.24 7.06
N PHE A 264 -1.51 -23.14 6.64
CA PHE A 264 -2.19 -22.22 7.54
C PHE A 264 -3.29 -22.92 8.32
N PHE A 265 -4.16 -23.65 7.62
CA PHE A 265 -5.26 -24.34 8.25
C PHE A 265 -4.84 -25.55 9.10
N ALA A 266 -3.69 -26.16 8.81
CA ALA A 266 -3.10 -27.22 9.63
C ALA A 266 -2.28 -26.70 10.82
N GLY A 267 -2.12 -25.38 10.96
CA GLY A 267 -1.30 -24.77 12.02
C GLY A 267 0.21 -24.93 11.83
N SER A 268 0.67 -25.25 10.61
CA SER A 268 2.08 -25.48 10.25
C SER A 268 2.69 -24.37 9.39
N PHE A 269 2.00 -23.22 9.27
CA PHE A 269 2.47 -22.06 8.51
C PHE A 269 3.56 -21.27 9.25
N ALA A 270 3.41 -21.11 10.57
CA ALA A 270 4.36 -20.38 11.40
C ALA A 270 5.74 -21.05 11.44
N GLY A 271 6.79 -20.25 11.67
CA GLY A 271 8.16 -20.74 11.79
C GLY A 271 8.90 -20.73 10.45
N PRO A 272 9.64 -21.80 10.08
CA PRO A 272 10.53 -21.77 8.92
C PRO A 272 9.85 -21.42 7.58
N TYR A 273 8.57 -21.79 7.42
CA TYR A 273 7.83 -21.51 6.19
C TYR A 273 7.55 -20.01 6.02
N GLU A 274 6.93 -19.39 7.03
CA GLU A 274 6.69 -17.94 7.06
C GLU A 274 8.01 -17.15 6.98
N GLN A 275 9.05 -17.56 7.71
CA GLN A 275 10.36 -16.89 7.68
C GLN A 275 10.95 -16.84 6.26
N LYS A 276 10.93 -17.98 5.55
CA LYS A 276 11.40 -18.05 4.17
C LYS A 276 10.62 -17.11 3.24
N LEU A 277 9.29 -17.06 3.39
CA LEU A 277 8.44 -16.16 2.59
C LEU A 277 8.80 -14.69 2.83
N VAL A 278 8.96 -14.30 4.10
CA VAL A 278 9.32 -12.92 4.47
C VAL A 278 10.73 -12.55 3.98
N GLU A 279 11.69 -13.45 4.09
CA GLU A 279 13.05 -13.22 3.58
C GLU A 279 13.10 -13.05 2.05
N GLU A 280 12.30 -13.81 1.31
CA GLU A 280 12.15 -13.65 -0.15
C GLU A 280 11.54 -12.29 -0.48
N PHE A 281 10.51 -11.88 0.24
CA PHE A 281 9.85 -10.58 0.08
C PHE A 281 10.78 -9.39 0.35
N GLU A 282 11.50 -9.39 1.48
CA GLU A 282 12.38 -8.29 1.86
C GLU A 282 13.53 -8.08 0.85
N LYS A 283 14.02 -9.15 0.21
CA LYS A 283 15.07 -9.06 -0.83
C LYS A 283 14.61 -8.31 -2.08
N LEU A 284 13.31 -8.29 -2.37
CA LEU A 284 12.74 -7.60 -3.53
C LEU A 284 12.54 -6.10 -3.31
N LEU A 285 12.67 -5.63 -2.07
CA LEU A 285 12.39 -4.25 -1.68
C LEU A 285 13.68 -3.56 -1.18
N PRO A 286 14.59 -3.15 -2.07
CA PRO A 286 15.82 -2.47 -1.69
C PRO A 286 15.55 -1.11 -1.03
N GLU A 287 16.39 -0.72 -0.06
CA GLU A 287 16.33 0.61 0.54
C GLU A 287 17.05 1.67 -0.30
N ILE A 288 18.14 1.27 -0.98
CA ILE A 288 19.02 2.17 -1.72
C ILE A 288 18.73 2.07 -3.22
N PRO A 289 18.43 3.19 -3.90
CA PRO A 289 18.14 3.17 -5.33
C PRO A 289 19.37 2.85 -6.17
N PRO A 290 19.18 2.26 -7.37
CA PRO A 290 20.28 1.78 -8.21
C PRO A 290 21.23 2.91 -8.69
N TRP A 291 20.75 4.15 -8.82
CA TRP A 291 21.61 5.28 -9.20
C TRP A 291 22.55 5.75 -8.08
N LYS A 292 22.26 5.42 -6.81
CA LYS A 292 23.17 5.70 -5.70
C LYS A 292 24.25 4.63 -5.53
N GLN A 293 23.96 3.39 -5.89
CA GLN A 293 24.94 2.29 -5.84
C GLN A 293 26.08 2.50 -6.83
N ARG A 294 25.82 3.17 -7.97
CA ARG A 294 26.82 3.48 -9.00
C ARG A 294 27.76 4.63 -8.63
N ALA A 295 27.52 5.33 -7.52
CA ALA A 295 28.30 6.49 -7.10
C ALA A 295 29.44 6.15 -6.13
N GLU A 296 29.54 4.89 -5.67
CA GLU A 296 30.74 4.42 -4.97
C GLU A 296 31.82 4.10 -6.01
N PRO A 297 33.01 4.74 -5.94
CA PRO A 297 34.15 4.28 -6.72
C PRO A 297 34.49 2.86 -6.26
N GLN A 298 34.55 1.92 -7.19
CA GLN A 298 35.22 0.64 -6.90
C GLN A 298 36.66 0.95 -6.47
N PRO A 299 37.16 0.32 -5.39
CA PRO A 299 38.52 0.54 -4.89
C PRO A 299 39.60 0.19 -5.92
#